data_AF-A0A8X6IPM3-F1
#
_entry.id   AF-A0A8X6IPM3-F1
#
_cell.length_a   1.000
_cell.length_b   1.000
_cell.length_c   1.000
_cell.angle_alpha   90.00
_cell.angle_beta   90.00
_cell.angle_gamma   90.00
#
_symmetry.space_group_name_H-M   'P 1'
#
loop_
_entity.id
_entity.type
_entity.pdbx_description
1 polymer ?
#
loop_
_entity_poly.entity_id
_entity_poly.type
_entity_poly.pdbx_seq_one_letter_code
_entity_poly.pdbx_strand_id
1 'polypeptide(L)'
;MLLTRLQDLRGSSAIMGGATVVLAGVFRQKLPIVTRGTPADQINGCLKIFYLWYIEKFSLTTNMRSHIQGDLSAGQFANKFIQIGDDKALEDPSTGLIIMPCGQIVNSPDELLSTNTRCIF
;
A
#
# COMPACT_ATOMS: atom_id res chain seq x y z
N MET A 1 -15.37 12.99 -4.83
CA MET A 1 -16.46 11.99 -4.74
C MET A 1 -16.89 11.74 -3.29
N LEU A 2 -15.99 11.41 -2.35
CA LEU A 2 -16.39 11.13 -0.96
C LEU A 2 -16.78 12.38 -0.15
N LEU A 3 -16.07 13.50 -0.32
CA LEU A 3 -16.34 14.78 0.35
C LEU A 3 -17.74 15.33 0.04
N THR A 4 -18.06 15.46 -1.25
CA THR A 4 -19.33 16.03 -1.72
C THR A 4 -20.51 15.16 -1.34
N ARG A 5 -20.37 13.83 -1.39
CA ARG A 5 -21.44 12.90 -1.01
C ARG A 5 -21.84 13.03 0.46
N LEU A 6 -20.88 13.24 1.36
CA LEU A 6 -21.18 13.44 2.78
C LEU A 6 -21.81 14.81 3.06
N GLN A 7 -21.47 15.83 2.28
CA GLN A 7 -22.13 17.14 2.36
C GLN A 7 -23.59 17.04 1.92
N ASP A 8 -23.86 16.38 0.79
CA ASP A 8 -25.21 16.15 0.27
C ASP A 8 -26.06 15.34 1.26
N LEU A 9 -25.51 14.23 1.77
CA LEU A 9 -26.21 13.36 2.72
C LEU A 9 -26.54 14.05 4.05
N ARG A 10 -25.70 15.00 4.48
CA ARG A 10 -25.86 15.70 5.77
C ARG A 10 -26.49 17.08 5.65
N GLY A 11 -26.75 17.57 4.44
CA GLY A 11 -27.24 18.92 4.21
C GLY A 11 -26.32 20.00 4.79
N SER A 12 -24.99 19.75 4.80
CA SER A 12 -24.01 20.63 5.44
C SER A 12 -22.88 20.97 4.49
N SER A 13 -22.52 22.25 4.41
CA SER A 13 -21.39 22.74 3.61
C SER A 13 -20.03 22.52 4.28
N ALA A 14 -20.00 22.09 5.54
CA ALA A 14 -18.75 21.76 6.23
C ALA A 14 -18.01 20.61 5.52
N ILE A 15 -16.69 20.52 5.69
CA ILE A 15 -15.88 19.42 5.13
C ILE A 15 -16.47 18.08 5.61
N MET A 16 -16.70 17.15 4.67
CA MET A 16 -17.35 15.85 4.94
C MET A 16 -18.71 15.98 5.66
N GLY A 17 -19.45 17.06 5.40
CA GLY A 17 -20.71 17.37 6.07
C GLY A 17 -20.55 17.61 7.58
N GLY A 18 -19.35 17.89 8.06
CA GLY A 18 -19.00 18.04 9.48
C GLY A 18 -18.80 16.71 10.22
N ALA A 19 -18.51 15.62 9.50
CA ALA A 19 -18.31 14.31 10.10
C ALA A 19 -16.84 14.15 10.53
N THR A 20 -16.62 13.58 11.71
CA THR A 20 -15.29 13.10 12.10
C THR A 20 -15.02 11.81 11.33
N VAL A 21 -14.01 11.83 10.45
CA VAL A 21 -13.65 10.69 9.60
C VAL A 21 -12.20 10.33 9.83
N VAL A 22 -11.96 9.05 10.11
CA VAL A 22 -10.61 8.47 10.14
C VAL A 22 -10.40 7.69 8.85
N LEU A 23 -9.41 8.09 8.06
CA LEU A 23 -8.98 7.35 6.88
C LEU A 23 -7.72 6.56 7.24
N ALA A 24 -7.79 5.24 7.12
CA ALA A 24 -6.67 4.34 7.37
C ALA A 24 -6.44 3.44 6.14
N GLY A 25 -5.18 3.21 5.80
CA GLY A 25 -4.81 2.36 4.68
C GLY A 25 -3.43 2.70 4.12
N VAL A 26 -2.97 1.88 3.17
CA VAL A 26 -1.71 2.07 2.45
C VAL A 26 -2.03 2.70 1.09
N PHE A 27 -1.98 4.03 1.02
CA PHE A 27 -2.34 4.79 -0.20
C PHE A 27 -1.41 4.52 -1.41
N ARG A 28 -0.30 3.83 -1.19
CA ARG A 28 0.68 3.47 -2.23
C ARG A 28 0.42 2.10 -2.87
N GLN A 29 -0.58 1.33 -2.40
CA GLN A 29 -0.66 -0.08 -2.74
C GLN A 29 -1.34 -0.37 -4.10
N LYS A 30 -2.51 0.23 -4.40
CA LYS A 30 -3.15 0.19 -5.72
C LYS A 30 -4.09 1.39 -5.93
N LEU A 31 -4.18 1.85 -7.18
CA LEU A 31 -5.26 2.75 -7.61
C LEU A 31 -6.62 2.03 -7.48
N PRO A 32 -7.72 2.77 -7.22
CA PRO A 32 -9.05 2.19 -7.18
C PRO A 32 -9.38 1.53 -8.52
N ILE A 33 -9.83 0.27 -8.46
CA ILE A 33 -10.23 -0.47 -9.65
C ILE A 33 -11.60 0.05 -10.08
N VAL A 34 -11.66 0.66 -11.27
CA VAL A 34 -12.91 1.01 -11.93
C VAL A 34 -13.22 -0.06 -12.96
N THR A 35 -14.23 -0.88 -12.70
CA THR A 35 -14.65 -1.94 -13.64
C THR A 35 -15.12 -1.31 -14.95
N ARG A 36 -14.59 -1.78 -16.09
CA ARG A 36 -14.86 -1.23 -17.43
C ARG A 36 -14.52 0.27 -17.58
N GLY A 37 -13.71 0.83 -16.67
CA GLY A 37 -13.30 2.22 -16.70
C GLY A 37 -12.05 2.44 -17.55
N THR A 38 -11.87 3.69 -17.97
CA THR A 38 -10.63 4.16 -18.60
C THR A 38 -9.56 4.48 -17.55
N PRO A 39 -8.28 4.66 -17.93
CA PRO A 39 -7.25 5.17 -17.02
C PRO A 39 -7.63 6.51 -16.37
N ALA A 40 -8.34 7.39 -17.10
CA ALA A 40 -8.85 8.64 -16.56
C ALA A 40 -9.92 8.42 -15.48
N ASP A 41 -10.75 7.37 -15.61
CA ASP A 41 -11.74 7.02 -14.60
C ASP A 41 -11.08 6.49 -13.32
N GLN A 42 -9.99 5.72 -13.43
CA GLN A 42 -9.20 5.31 -12.26
C GLN A 42 -8.62 6.52 -11.52
N ILE A 43 -8.03 7.47 -12.26
CA ILE A 43 -7.52 8.72 -11.66
C ILE A 43 -8.67 9.53 -11.02
N ASN A 44 -9.83 9.60 -11.66
CA ASN A 44 -10.99 10.29 -11.11
C ASN A 44 -11.60 9.60 -9.89
N GLY A 45 -11.49 8.27 -9.81
CA GLY A 45 -11.88 7.46 -8.66
C GLY A 45 -10.94 7.61 -7.47
N CYS A 46 -9.70 8.09 -7.70
CA CYS A 46 -8.78 8.40 -6.61
C CYS A 46 -9.36 9.49 -5.69
N LEU A 47 -8.99 9.42 -4.41
CA LEU A 47 -9.29 10.51 -3.49
C LEU A 47 -8.57 11.77 -3.98
N LYS A 48 -9.33 12.72 -4.53
CA LYS A 48 -8.79 14.01 -4.98
C LYS A 48 -8.25 14.76 -3.76
N ILE A 49 -6.93 14.92 -3.76
CA ILE A 49 -6.08 15.15 -2.60
C ILE A 49 -6.19 16.59 -2.05
N PHE A 50 -6.83 17.51 -2.80
CA PHE A 50 -6.80 18.95 -2.52
C PHE A 50 -7.27 19.34 -1.11
N TYR A 51 -8.18 18.56 -0.52
CA TYR A 51 -8.73 18.82 0.82
C TYR A 51 -8.03 18.01 1.94
N LEU A 52 -7.29 16.95 1.58
CA LEU A 52 -6.52 16.14 2.54
C LEU A 52 -5.23 16.82 3.02
N TRP A 53 -4.92 18.01 2.50
CA TRP A 53 -3.76 18.77 2.95
C TRP A 53 -4.00 19.41 4.32
N TYR A 54 -5.27 19.60 4.70
CA TYR A 54 -5.68 20.20 5.98
C TYR A 54 -6.06 19.17 7.04
N ILE A 55 -5.90 17.87 6.77
CA ILE A 55 -6.18 16.82 7.77
C ILE A 55 -4.92 16.51 8.59
N GLU A 56 -5.14 16.14 9.85
CA GLU A 56 -4.09 15.61 10.71
C GLU A 56 -3.62 14.25 10.18
N LYS A 57 -2.29 14.08 10.07
CA LYS A 57 -1.68 12.88 9.51
C LYS A 57 -0.97 12.11 10.60
N PHE A 58 -1.35 10.84 10.74
CA PHE A 58 -0.67 9.89 11.62
C PHE A 58 0.00 8.81 10.77
N SER A 59 1.28 8.55 11.04
CA SER A 59 2.04 7.50 10.37
C SER A 59 2.26 6.35 11.35
N LEU A 60 1.72 5.17 11.02
CA LEU A 60 2.04 3.94 11.74
C LEU A 60 3.39 3.41 11.25
N THR A 61 4.39 3.41 12.13
CA THR A 61 5.78 3.02 11.80
C THR A 61 6.14 1.62 12.26
N THR A 62 5.35 1.03 13.16
CA THR A 62 5.64 -0.28 13.73
C THR A 62 4.82 -1.36 13.03
N ASN A 63 5.51 -2.33 12.44
CA ASN A 63 4.87 -3.55 11.96
C ASN A 63 4.53 -4.44 13.17
N MET A 64 3.30 -4.34 13.65
CA MET A 64 2.85 -5.08 14.83
C MET A 64 2.87 -6.61 14.61
N ARG A 65 2.73 -7.08 13.36
CA ARG A 65 2.75 -8.52 13.04
C ARG A 65 4.13 -9.12 13.31
N SER A 66 5.20 -8.47 12.87
CA SER A 66 6.56 -8.91 13.18
C SER A 66 6.92 -8.65 14.64
N HIS A 67 6.46 -7.55 15.23
CA HIS A 67 6.73 -7.19 16.62
C HIS A 67 6.18 -8.22 17.61
N ILE A 68 4.93 -8.66 17.44
CA ILE A 68 4.28 -9.62 18.35
C ILE A 68 4.91 -11.01 18.25
N GLN A 69 5.32 -11.43 17.05
CA GLN A 69 5.92 -12.76 16.85
C GLN A 69 7.40 -12.84 17.26
N GLY A 70 8.06 -11.69 17.49
CA GLY A 70 9.49 -11.65 17.80
C GLY A 70 10.39 -12.11 16.65
N ASP A 71 9.84 -12.23 15.44
CA ASP A 71 10.55 -12.72 14.27
C ASP A 71 11.38 -11.60 13.63
N LEU A 72 12.68 -11.64 13.89
CA LEU A 72 13.66 -10.70 13.32
C LEU A 72 13.68 -10.76 11.78
N SER A 73 13.46 -11.93 11.18
CA SER A 73 13.45 -12.10 9.73
C SER A 73 12.23 -11.44 9.10
N ALA A 74 11.06 -11.55 9.74
CA ALA A 74 9.85 -10.84 9.33
C ALA A 74 9.99 -9.31 9.43
N GLY A 75 10.70 -8.82 10.45
CA GLY A 75 11.03 -7.40 10.59
C GLY A 75 11.95 -6.89 9.46
N GLN A 76 13.00 -7.64 9.14
CA GLN A 76 13.90 -7.32 8.03
C GLN A 76 13.18 -7.35 6.68
N PHE A 77 12.33 -8.36 6.47
CA PHE A 77 11.49 -8.47 5.27
C PHE A 77 10.55 -7.28 5.10
N ALA A 78 9.84 -6.90 6.17
CA ALA A 78 8.95 -5.75 6.16
C ALA A 78 9.70 -4.45 5.83
N ASN A 79 10.89 -4.24 6.42
CA ASN A 79 11.72 -3.07 6.14
C ASN A 79 12.17 -3.03 4.67
N LYS A 80 12.53 -4.19 4.09
CA LYS A 80 12.90 -4.27 2.68
C LYS A 80 11.72 -3.92 1.76
N PHE A 81 10.51 -4.39 2.08
CA PHE A 81 9.29 -4.01 1.38
C PHE A 81 8.99 -2.50 1.45
N ILE A 82 9.21 -1.88 2.61
CA ILE A 82 9.08 -0.42 2.76
C ILE A 82 10.08 0.29 1.84
N GLN A 83 11.33 -0.15 1.79
CA GLN A 83 12.35 0.43 0.89
C GLN A 83 11.95 0.29 -0.59
N ILE A 84 11.36 -0.84 -0.99
CA ILE A 84 10.84 -1.02 -2.36
C ILE A 84 9.72 -0.01 -2.63
N GLY A 85 8.75 0.12 -1.72
CA GLY A 85 7.63 1.06 -1.88
C GLY A 85 8.03 2.55 -1.79
N ASP A 86 9.24 2.84 -1.31
CA ASP A 86 9.86 4.16 -1.26
C ASP A 86 10.85 4.42 -2.40
N ASP A 87 11.05 3.46 -3.30
CA ASP A 87 12.04 3.53 -4.39
C ASP A 87 13.48 3.73 -3.89
N LYS A 88 13.81 3.09 -2.75
CA LYS A 88 15.12 3.15 -2.07
C LYS A 88 15.80 1.79 -1.98
N ALA A 89 15.18 0.74 -2.51
CA ALA A 89 15.73 -0.58 -2.46
C ALA A 89 16.95 -0.67 -3.39
N LEU A 90 18.09 -1.12 -2.85
CA LEU A 90 19.27 -1.38 -3.66
C LEU A 90 19.05 -2.60 -4.54
N GLU A 91 19.24 -2.41 -5.84
CA GLU A 91 19.34 -3.46 -6.84
C GLU A 91 20.77 -3.99 -6.90
N ASP A 92 20.90 -5.28 -7.12
CA ASP A 92 22.18 -5.89 -7.43
C ASP A 92 22.65 -5.44 -8.83
N PRO A 93 23.85 -4.83 -8.97
CA PRO A 93 24.30 -4.26 -10.25
C PRO A 93 24.50 -5.30 -11.37
N SER A 94 24.66 -6.58 -11.02
CA SER A 94 24.94 -7.65 -11.98
C SER A 94 23.69 -8.33 -12.51
N THR A 95 22.64 -8.41 -11.69
CA THR A 95 21.39 -9.10 -12.01
C THR A 95 20.21 -8.15 -12.21
N GLY A 96 20.30 -6.91 -11.72
CA GLY A 96 19.18 -5.96 -11.69
C GLY A 96 18.05 -6.37 -10.72
N LEU A 97 18.33 -7.30 -9.80
CA LEU A 97 17.34 -7.85 -8.88
C LEU A 97 17.47 -7.25 -7.49
N ILE A 98 16.35 -7.10 -6.80
CA ILE A 98 16.33 -6.69 -5.40
C ILE A 98 16.41 -7.93 -4.52
N ILE A 99 17.53 -8.09 -3.81
CA ILE A 99 17.73 -9.23 -2.90
C ILE A 99 16.86 -9.07 -1.65
N MET A 100 15.99 -10.06 -1.40
CA MET A 100 15.17 -10.13 -0.20
C MET A 100 15.93 -10.81 0.94
N PRO A 101 15.70 -10.39 2.20
CA PRO A 101 16.32 -11.03 3.37
C PRO A 101 15.77 -12.44 3.66
N CYS A 102 14.73 -12.87 2.96
CA CYS A 102 14.15 -14.20 3.04
C CYS A 102 13.59 -14.64 1.69
N GLY A 103 13.48 -15.96 1.50
CA GLY A 103 13.01 -16.58 0.25
C GLY A 103 14.18 -17.03 -0.64
N GLN A 104 13.87 -17.84 -1.65
CA GLN A 104 14.83 -18.32 -2.65
C GLN A 104 14.46 -17.75 -4.01
N ILE A 105 15.46 -17.26 -4.75
CA ILE A 105 15.32 -16.92 -6.16
C ILE A 105 15.32 -18.24 -6.94
N VAL A 106 14.31 -18.43 -7.76
CA VAL A 106 14.16 -19.59 -8.64
C VAL A 106 14.21 -19.12 -10.09
N ASN A 107 14.79 -19.93 -10.96
CA ASN A 107 15.05 -19.55 -12.35
C ASN A 107 13.94 -20.01 -13.30
N SER A 108 13.02 -20.85 -12.82
CA SER A 108 11.87 -21.30 -13.61
C SER A 108 10.60 -21.45 -12.77
N PRO A 109 9.41 -21.34 -13.40
CA PRO A 109 8.15 -21.65 -12.76
C PRO A 109 8.06 -23.10 -12.25
N ASP A 110 8.70 -24.04 -12.94
CA ASP A 110 8.73 -25.45 -12.53
C ASP A 110 9.52 -25.64 -11.23
N GLU A 111 10.62 -24.91 -11.06
CA GLU A 111 11.41 -24.89 -9.83
C GLU A 111 10.60 -24.31 -8.66
N LEU A 112 9.83 -23.24 -8.91
CA LEU A 112 8.89 -22.65 -7.93
C LEU A 112 7.82 -23.65 -7.48
N LEU A 113 7.21 -24.37 -8.44
CA LEU A 113 6.18 -25.37 -8.15
C LEU A 113 6.74 -26.57 -7.38
N SER A 114 8.01 -26.93 -7.65
CA SER A 114 8.69 -28.01 -6.96
C SER A 114 9.08 -27.69 -5.51
N THR A 115 9.22 -26.40 -5.14
CA THR A 115 9.73 -25.99 -3.82
C THR A 115 8.68 -25.98 -2.70
N ASN A 116 7.42 -26.32 -2.98
CA ASN A 116 6.32 -26.31 -2.00
C ASN A 116 6.26 -25.01 -1.16
N THR A 117 6.65 -23.89 -1.75
CA THR A 117 6.68 -22.57 -1.14
C THR A 117 5.29 -21.92 -1.27
N ARG A 118 4.73 -21.47 -0.15
CA ARG A 118 3.52 -20.63 -0.18
C ARG A 118 3.92 -19.22 -0.60
N CYS A 119 3.54 -18.80 -1.81
CA CYS A 119 3.60 -17.39 -2.19
C CYS A 119 2.74 -16.58 -1.23
N ILE A 120 3.35 -15.61 -0.55
CA ILE A 120 2.65 -14.62 0.27
C ILE A 120 2.51 -13.37 -0.61
N PHE A 121 1.28 -13.09 -1.05
CA PHE A 121 0.90 -11.80 -1.64
C PHE A 121 0.43 -10.84 -0.55
#